data_AF-A0A7S0LD83-F1
#
_entry.id   AF-A0A7S0LD83-F1
#
_cell.length_a   1.000
_cell.length_b   1.000
_cell.length_c   1.000
_cell.angle_alpha   90.00
_cell.angle_beta   90.00
_cell.angle_gamma   90.00
#
_symmetry.space_group_name_H-M   'P 1'
#
loop_
_entity.id
_entity.type
_entity.pdbx_description
1 polymer ?
#
loop_
_entity_poly.entity_id
_entity_poly.type
_entity_poly.pdbx_seq_one_letter_code
_entity_poly.pdbx_strand_id
1 'polypeptide(L)'
;NFFKALNKEAYVLLGNGIPEGKTVYVLTMTNSRSVVKLWNPTTGRVYAVDDPLCPLTSVGCVFNEKNIFANVQPQAKPAQLSWDLDVEKLWRPFFGGKLGFPPPENMQSVQTARLTFKRTSEEHRVDLEREIEDTLQRHFEEQRASHGRPTDWNRAASVKLKSLLKRFEEEANGTRPLLEADHRLALERFQATYRMVGLPLNMTYTDTQPMIARVKETNIFSSEGPKIQFVLTAYVHAYPNNVFSLWVYVASLEDMRAGSQAKIE
;
A
#
# COMPACT_ATOMS: atom_id res chain seq x y z
N ASN A 1 8.30 -10.04 15.11
CA ASN A 1 7.12 -9.71 14.26
C ASN A 1 6.68 -8.27 14.57
N PHE A 2 6.45 -7.43 13.54
CA PHE A 2 6.10 -6.01 13.70
C PHE A 2 4.73 -5.79 14.35
N PHE A 3 3.71 -6.53 13.95
CA PHE A 3 2.36 -6.43 14.54
C PHE A 3 2.35 -6.80 16.03
N LYS A 4 3.18 -7.75 16.45
CA LYS A 4 3.35 -8.06 17.87
C LYS A 4 3.96 -6.91 18.66
N ALA A 5 4.87 -6.13 18.05
CA ALA A 5 5.41 -4.91 18.68
C ALA A 5 4.35 -3.79 18.78
N LEU A 6 3.31 -3.84 17.94
CA LEU A 6 2.12 -3.00 18.04
C LEU A 6 1.03 -3.58 18.95
N ASN A 7 1.36 -4.58 19.79
CA ASN A 7 0.43 -5.29 20.68
C ASN A 7 -0.77 -5.92 19.97
N LYS A 8 -0.62 -6.34 18.71
CA LYS A 8 -1.63 -7.12 18.00
C LYS A 8 -1.35 -8.61 18.12
N GLU A 9 -2.41 -9.40 18.23
CA GLU A 9 -2.32 -10.85 18.05
C GLU A 9 -2.17 -11.12 16.54
N ALA A 10 -1.11 -11.83 16.17
CA ALA A 10 -0.72 -12.00 14.78
C ALA A 10 -0.40 -13.47 14.46
N TYR A 11 -0.86 -13.92 13.30
CA TYR A 11 -0.66 -15.27 12.79
C TYR A 11 -0.18 -15.21 11.34
N VAL A 12 0.59 -16.22 10.95
CA VAL A 12 0.81 -16.54 9.55
C VAL A 12 -0.37 -17.38 9.07
N LEU A 13 -0.96 -17.01 7.94
CA LEU A 13 -2.07 -17.71 7.31
C LEU A 13 -1.58 -18.37 6.04
N LEU A 14 -1.86 -19.66 5.88
CA LEU A 14 -1.59 -20.40 4.65
C LEU A 14 -2.90 -20.69 3.90
N GLY A 15 -2.90 -20.43 2.60
CA GLY A 15 -4.10 -20.54 1.79
C GLY A 15 -3.83 -20.54 0.29
N ASN A 16 -4.88 -20.29 -0.47
CA ASN A 16 -4.79 -20.06 -1.92
C ASN A 16 -5.43 -18.73 -2.28
N GLY A 17 -4.80 -17.95 -3.15
CA GLY A 17 -5.31 -16.70 -3.69
C GLY A 17 -5.34 -16.71 -5.21
N ILE A 18 -6.08 -15.78 -5.81
CA ILE A 18 -6.08 -15.56 -7.27
C ILE A 18 -5.51 -14.15 -7.53
N PRO A 19 -4.48 -13.98 -8.37
CA PRO A 19 -3.84 -15.00 -9.22
C PRO A 19 -2.71 -15.79 -8.54
N GLU A 20 -2.47 -15.58 -7.24
CA GLU A 20 -1.25 -16.00 -6.53
C GLU A 20 -1.04 -17.52 -6.42
N GLY A 21 -2.10 -18.34 -6.52
CA GLY A 21 -2.04 -19.76 -6.22
C GLY A 21 -1.82 -19.99 -4.72
N LYS A 22 -0.92 -20.91 -4.36
CA LYS A 22 -0.56 -21.15 -2.95
C LYS A 22 0.13 -19.91 -2.39
N THR A 23 -0.47 -19.29 -1.38
CA THR A 23 -0.06 -17.98 -0.88
C THR A 23 -0.02 -17.94 0.64
N VAL A 24 0.63 -16.89 1.16
CA VAL A 24 0.80 -16.64 2.59
C VAL A 24 0.34 -15.23 2.91
N TYR A 25 -0.53 -15.10 3.90
CA TYR A 25 -1.02 -13.83 4.42
C TYR A 25 -0.62 -13.68 5.89
N VAL A 26 -0.68 -12.45 6.41
CA VAL A 26 -0.65 -12.22 7.86
C VAL A 26 -2.07 -11.95 8.33
N LEU A 27 -2.49 -12.65 9.37
CA LEU A 27 -3.76 -12.44 10.04
C LEU A 27 -3.49 -11.65 11.32
N THR A 28 -4.20 -10.54 11.52
CA THR A 28 -4.17 -9.84 12.81
C THR A 28 -5.55 -9.81 13.44
N MET A 29 -5.60 -10.09 14.74
CA MET A 29 -6.80 -10.03 15.55
C MET A 29 -6.67 -8.92 16.60
N THR A 30 -7.70 -8.09 16.71
CA THR A 30 -7.79 -7.00 17.69
C THR A 30 -9.16 -7.01 18.40
N ASN A 31 -9.29 -6.28 19.51
CA ASN A 31 -10.52 -6.17 20.30
C ASN A 31 -11.10 -7.53 20.72
N SER A 32 -10.33 -8.31 21.49
CA SER A 32 -10.74 -9.66 21.90
C SER A 32 -11.12 -10.57 20.72
N ARG A 33 -10.36 -10.46 19.63
CA ARG A 33 -10.56 -11.23 18.37
C ARG A 33 -11.83 -10.92 17.57
N SER A 34 -12.55 -9.84 17.91
CA SER A 34 -13.74 -9.40 17.13
C SER A 34 -13.39 -8.74 15.80
N VAL A 35 -12.20 -8.13 15.68
CA VAL A 35 -11.77 -7.46 14.45
C VAL A 35 -10.62 -8.25 13.84
N VAL A 36 -10.87 -8.84 12.67
CA VAL A 36 -9.94 -9.68 11.93
C VAL A 36 -9.53 -8.97 10.64
N LYS A 37 -8.22 -8.85 10.41
CA LYS A 37 -7.66 -8.25 9.19
C LYS A 37 -6.68 -9.20 8.52
N LEU A 38 -6.73 -9.24 7.19
CA LEU A 38 -5.88 -10.05 6.32
C LEU A 38 -4.91 -9.12 5.59
N TRP A 39 -3.62 -9.32 5.79
CA TRP A 39 -2.57 -8.50 5.22
C TRP A 39 -1.84 -9.32 4.16
N ASN A 40 -1.84 -8.84 2.92
CA ASN A 40 -1.01 -9.40 1.87
C ASN A 40 0.42 -8.88 2.06
N PRO A 41 1.41 -9.73 2.39
CA PRO A 41 2.76 -9.28 2.69
C PRO A 41 3.52 -8.80 1.45
N THR A 42 3.10 -9.22 0.25
CA THR A 42 3.73 -8.85 -1.01
C THR A 42 3.25 -7.50 -1.51
N THR A 43 1.95 -7.22 -1.41
CA THR A 43 1.38 -5.95 -1.89
C THR A 43 1.21 -4.91 -0.79
N GLY A 44 1.37 -5.28 0.48
CA GLY A 44 1.10 -4.42 1.64
C GLY A 44 -0.38 -4.10 1.87
N ARG A 45 -1.29 -4.67 1.07
CA ARG A 45 -2.73 -4.38 1.17
C ARG A 45 -3.38 -5.09 2.34
N VAL A 46 -4.37 -4.43 2.91
CA VAL A 46 -5.15 -4.92 4.04
C VAL A 46 -6.58 -5.12 3.61
N TYR A 47 -7.13 -6.28 3.95
CA TYR A 47 -8.50 -6.65 3.62
C TYR A 47 -9.25 -6.98 4.90
N ALA A 48 -10.53 -6.59 4.96
CA ALA A 48 -11.47 -7.23 5.86
C ALA A 48 -11.72 -8.68 5.40
N VAL A 49 -12.16 -9.54 6.30
CA VAL A 49 -12.40 -10.96 5.97
C VAL A 49 -13.55 -11.15 4.97
N ASP A 50 -14.47 -10.19 4.91
CA ASP A 50 -15.64 -10.12 4.03
C ASP A 50 -15.43 -9.20 2.82
N ASP A 51 -14.22 -8.63 2.66
CA ASP A 51 -13.91 -7.74 1.55
C ASP A 51 -13.98 -8.51 0.20
N PRO A 52 -14.87 -8.12 -0.73
CA PRO A 52 -15.01 -8.80 -2.02
C PRO A 52 -13.78 -8.65 -2.91
N LEU A 53 -12.90 -7.68 -2.65
CA LEU A 53 -11.66 -7.46 -3.37
C LEU A 53 -10.48 -8.28 -2.80
N CYS A 54 -10.69 -9.02 -1.71
CA CYS A 54 -9.66 -9.86 -1.14
C CYS A 54 -9.28 -10.99 -2.12
N PRO A 55 -8.01 -11.09 -2.56
CA PRO A 55 -7.56 -12.14 -3.47
C PRO A 55 -7.63 -13.55 -2.88
N LEU A 56 -7.67 -13.66 -1.55
CA LEU A 56 -7.59 -14.92 -0.82
C LEU A 56 -8.90 -15.70 -0.96
N THR A 57 -8.82 -16.86 -1.61
CA THR A 57 -9.99 -17.69 -1.94
C THR A 57 -10.23 -18.83 -0.95
N SER A 58 -9.17 -19.31 -0.30
CA SER A 58 -9.27 -20.41 0.66
C SER A 58 -8.22 -20.30 1.76
N VAL A 59 -8.58 -20.63 3.01
CA VAL A 59 -7.70 -20.70 4.17
C VAL A 59 -7.60 -22.15 4.64
N GLY A 60 -6.36 -22.66 4.69
CA GLY A 60 -6.08 -24.03 5.14
C GLY A 60 -5.63 -24.10 6.60
N CYS A 61 -4.72 -23.21 7.01
CA CYS A 61 -4.27 -23.15 8.39
C CYS A 61 -3.76 -21.76 8.78
N VAL A 62 -3.73 -21.51 10.09
CA VAL A 62 -3.10 -20.34 10.69
C VAL A 62 -2.16 -20.80 11.79
N PHE A 63 -1.03 -20.11 11.97
CA PHE A 63 -0.08 -20.46 13.03
C PHE A 63 0.65 -19.25 13.58
N ASN A 64 1.13 -19.37 14.81
CA ASN A 64 1.99 -18.39 15.47
C ASN A 64 3.09 -19.11 16.25
N GLU A 65 3.79 -18.41 17.14
CA GLU A 65 4.84 -19.00 17.97
C GLU A 65 4.35 -20.02 19.01
N LYS A 66 3.03 -20.14 19.21
CA LYS A 66 2.43 -21.00 20.24
C LYS A 66 1.84 -22.26 19.67
N ASN A 67 1.17 -22.18 18.53
CA ASN A 67 0.42 -23.30 17.97
C ASN A 67 0.17 -23.14 16.47
N ILE A 68 -0.26 -24.26 15.87
CA ILE A 68 -0.77 -24.34 14.49
C ILE A 68 -2.23 -24.75 14.60
N PHE A 69 -3.10 -24.07 13.85
CA PHE A 69 -4.53 -24.33 13.81
C PHE A 69 -4.95 -24.67 12.38
N ALA A 70 -5.41 -25.90 12.17
CA ALA A 70 -5.94 -26.34 10.89
C ALA A 70 -7.42 -25.94 10.78
N ASN A 71 -7.80 -25.36 9.64
CA ASN A 71 -9.20 -25.12 9.33
C ASN A 71 -9.88 -26.47 9.04
N VAL A 72 -10.83 -26.87 9.88
CA VAL A 72 -11.64 -28.08 9.73
C VAL A 72 -13.13 -27.76 9.49
N GLN A 73 -13.43 -26.49 9.20
CA GLN A 73 -14.76 -26.04 8.78
C GLN A 73 -15.07 -26.59 7.37
N PRO A 74 -16.35 -26.81 7.01
CA PRO A 74 -16.72 -27.18 5.64
C PRO A 74 -16.34 -26.12 4.59
N GLN A 75 -16.20 -24.88 5.02
CA GLN A 75 -15.88 -23.72 4.21
C GLN A 75 -14.40 -23.39 4.34
N ALA A 76 -13.83 -22.82 3.28
CA ALA A 76 -12.46 -22.33 3.29
C ALA A 76 -12.37 -20.84 2.94
N LYS A 77 -13.41 -20.24 2.35
CA LYS A 77 -13.39 -18.84 1.91
C LYS A 77 -13.41 -17.90 3.13
N PRO A 78 -12.51 -16.90 3.23
CA PRO A 78 -12.38 -16.03 4.40
C PRO A 78 -13.70 -15.46 4.95
N ALA A 79 -14.58 -14.99 4.06
CA ALA A 79 -15.87 -14.39 4.41
C ALA A 79 -16.88 -15.36 5.03
N GLN A 80 -16.64 -16.67 4.91
CA GLN A 80 -17.52 -17.73 5.38
C GLN A 80 -16.96 -18.46 6.62
N LEU A 81 -15.77 -18.09 7.07
CA LEU A 81 -15.13 -18.72 8.22
C LEU A 81 -15.57 -18.05 9.50
N SER A 82 -15.82 -18.85 10.53
CA SER A 82 -15.66 -18.37 11.89
C SER A 82 -14.17 -18.24 12.17
N TRP A 83 -13.75 -17.10 12.71
CA TRP A 83 -12.35 -16.82 13.08
C TRP A 83 -12.06 -17.04 14.56
N ASP A 84 -12.99 -17.69 15.27
CA ASP A 84 -12.79 -18.10 16.66
C ASP A 84 -11.91 -19.35 16.75
N LEU A 85 -10.61 -19.13 16.95
CA LEU A 85 -9.59 -20.19 17.02
C LEU A 85 -9.72 -21.08 18.27
N ASP A 86 -10.54 -20.71 19.25
CA ASP A 86 -10.72 -21.50 20.48
C ASP A 86 -11.73 -22.65 20.28
N VAL A 87 -12.50 -22.62 19.17
CA VAL A 87 -13.48 -23.66 18.84
C VAL A 87 -12.80 -24.80 18.07
N GLU A 88 -12.37 -25.86 18.78
CA GLU A 88 -11.66 -27.02 18.21
C GLU A 88 -12.37 -27.72 17.04
N LYS A 89 -13.71 -27.63 16.98
CA LYS A 89 -14.52 -28.19 15.88
C LYS A 89 -14.42 -27.41 14.58
N LEU A 90 -13.91 -26.17 14.64
CA LEU A 90 -13.72 -25.27 13.51
C LEU A 90 -12.23 -25.09 13.21
N TRP A 91 -11.43 -24.95 14.27
CA TRP A 91 -9.98 -24.79 14.20
C TRP A 91 -9.30 -25.84 15.05
N ARG A 92 -8.80 -26.91 14.42
CA ARG A 92 -8.16 -28.00 15.14
C ARG A 92 -6.73 -27.59 15.53
N PRO A 93 -6.39 -27.49 16.81
CA PRO A 93 -5.04 -27.17 17.24
C PRO A 93 -4.10 -28.36 17.01
N PHE A 94 -2.85 -28.07 16.67
CA PHE A 94 -1.81 -29.09 16.55
C PHE A 94 -1.33 -29.56 17.93
N PHE A 95 -1.10 -28.61 18.84
CA PHE A 95 -0.79 -28.89 20.24
C PHE A 95 -1.99 -28.64 21.16
N GLY A 96 -2.21 -29.55 22.11
CA GLY A 96 -3.32 -29.47 23.07
C GLY A 96 -4.68 -29.87 22.48
N GLY A 97 -5.74 -29.63 23.25
CA GLY A 97 -7.10 -30.04 22.90
C GLY A 97 -7.33 -31.55 22.98
N LYS A 98 -8.51 -32.01 22.55
CA LYS A 98 -8.88 -33.44 22.70
C LYS A 98 -8.12 -34.39 21.77
N LEU A 99 -7.71 -33.89 20.60
CA LEU A 99 -7.13 -34.69 19.51
C LEU A 99 -5.78 -34.15 19.00
N GLY A 100 -5.17 -33.20 19.71
CA GLY A 100 -3.85 -32.67 19.38
C GLY A 100 -2.74 -33.38 20.16
N PHE A 101 -1.50 -33.07 19.81
CA PHE A 101 -0.31 -33.58 20.48
C PHE A 101 -0.06 -32.84 21.80
N PRO A 102 0.56 -33.47 22.81
CA PRO A 102 1.00 -32.74 23.98
C PRO A 102 1.96 -31.60 23.56
N PRO A 103 1.79 -30.37 24.09
CA PRO A 103 2.71 -29.29 23.80
C PRO A 103 4.12 -29.66 24.29
N PRO A 104 5.18 -29.37 23.53
CA PRO A 104 6.54 -29.62 23.98
C PRO A 104 6.87 -28.76 25.20
N GLU A 105 7.67 -29.30 26.14
CA GLU A 105 8.10 -28.58 27.35
C GLU A 105 8.85 -27.27 27.00
N ASN A 106 9.58 -27.28 25.87
CA ASN A 106 10.22 -26.10 25.31
C ASN A 106 10.06 -26.05 23.78
N MET A 107 9.48 -24.96 23.28
CA MET A 107 9.64 -24.58 21.86
C MET A 107 10.89 -23.73 21.72
N GLN A 108 12.07 -24.37 21.66
CA GLN A 108 13.29 -23.63 21.37
C GLN A 108 13.24 -23.09 19.93
N SER A 109 13.54 -21.80 19.80
CA SER A 109 13.62 -21.13 18.51
C SER A 109 14.98 -20.49 18.38
N VAL A 110 15.58 -20.60 17.19
CA VAL A 110 16.79 -19.84 16.82
C VAL A 110 16.48 -18.36 16.55
N GLN A 111 15.20 -17.99 16.49
CA GLN A 111 14.79 -16.61 16.27
C GLN A 111 14.81 -15.80 17.57
N THR A 112 15.28 -14.57 17.49
CA THR A 112 15.29 -13.62 18.60
C THR A 112 13.86 -13.39 19.13
N ALA A 113 13.64 -13.66 20.43
CA ALA A 113 12.32 -13.57 21.06
C ALA A 113 11.70 -12.16 21.01
N ARG A 114 12.52 -11.12 20.96
CA ARG A 114 12.10 -9.71 20.86
C ARG A 114 12.86 -9.01 19.75
N LEU A 115 12.13 -8.48 18.77
CA LEU A 115 12.70 -7.61 17.74
C LEU A 115 12.57 -6.16 18.21
N THR A 116 13.68 -5.42 18.17
CA THR A 116 13.68 -3.99 18.44
C THR A 116 13.40 -3.25 17.15
N PHE A 117 12.28 -2.52 17.10
CA PHE A 117 11.93 -1.65 15.98
C PHE A 117 12.40 -0.24 16.28
N LYS A 118 13.32 0.27 15.47
CA LYS A 118 13.83 1.64 15.58
C LYS A 118 12.97 2.55 14.72
N ARG A 119 12.51 3.66 15.29
CA ARG A 119 11.85 4.70 14.50
C ARG A 119 12.85 5.29 13.51
N THR A 120 12.43 5.43 12.26
CA THR A 120 13.18 6.19 11.26
C THR A 120 13.04 7.68 11.54
N SER A 121 14.15 8.42 11.48
CA SER A 121 14.11 9.86 11.74
C SER A 121 13.31 10.58 10.68
N GLU A 122 12.56 11.61 11.09
CA GLU A 122 11.81 12.44 10.16
C GLU A 122 12.75 13.25 9.26
N GLU A 123 13.93 13.66 9.74
CA GLU A 123 14.91 14.33 8.89
C GLU A 123 15.34 13.43 7.73
N HIS A 124 15.68 12.17 8.02
CA HIS A 124 16.09 11.21 6.99
C HIS A 124 14.96 10.94 5.99
N ARG A 125 13.71 10.82 6.45
CA ARG A 125 12.53 10.68 5.58
C ARG A 125 12.37 11.90 4.65
N VAL A 126 12.48 13.12 5.18
CA VAL A 126 12.34 14.36 4.41
C VAL A 126 13.46 14.52 3.39
N ASP A 127 14.70 14.22 3.79
CA ASP A 127 15.85 14.29 2.89
C ASP A 127 15.72 13.30 1.74
N LEU A 128 15.32 12.06 2.03
CA LEU A 128 15.06 11.04 1.02
C LEU A 128 13.91 11.43 0.08
N GLU A 129 12.83 11.99 0.62
CA GLU A 129 11.69 12.46 -0.18
C GLU A 129 12.11 13.55 -1.17
N ARG A 130 12.95 14.50 -0.74
CA ARG A 130 13.50 15.55 -1.59
C ARG A 130 14.39 14.98 -2.68
N GLU A 131 15.33 14.10 -2.32
CA GLU A 131 16.23 13.44 -3.27
C GLU A 131 15.48 12.66 -4.36
N ILE A 132 14.42 11.94 -3.95
CA ILE A 132 13.54 11.20 -4.86
C ILE A 132 12.80 12.16 -5.80
N GLU A 133 12.18 13.21 -5.28
CA GLU A 133 11.42 14.17 -6.07
C GLU A 133 12.32 14.88 -7.10
N ASP A 134 13.50 15.36 -6.67
CA ASP A 134 14.49 16.00 -7.53
C ASP A 134 14.99 15.06 -8.62
N THR A 135 15.27 13.80 -8.26
CA THR A 135 15.76 12.80 -9.21
C THR A 135 14.71 12.45 -10.26
N LEU A 136 13.45 12.32 -9.85
CA LEU A 136 12.36 12.04 -10.77
C LEU A 136 12.06 13.21 -11.70
N GLN A 137 12.01 14.44 -11.18
CA GLN A 137 11.78 15.64 -11.98
C GLN A 137 12.91 15.82 -13.00
N ARG A 138 14.17 15.67 -12.59
CA ARG A 138 15.32 15.73 -13.50
C ARG A 138 15.23 14.71 -14.62
N HIS A 139 14.95 13.44 -14.32
CA HIS A 139 14.80 12.43 -15.37
C HIS A 139 13.62 12.74 -16.29
N PHE A 140 12.50 13.25 -15.76
CA PHE A 140 11.35 13.64 -16.56
C PHE A 140 11.69 14.78 -17.54
N GLU A 141 12.41 15.80 -17.06
CA GLU A 141 12.91 16.91 -17.86
C GLU A 141 13.88 16.44 -18.94
N GLU A 142 14.87 15.61 -18.59
CA GLU A 142 15.83 15.05 -19.53
C GLU A 142 15.13 14.26 -20.66
N GLN A 143 14.13 13.44 -20.32
CA GLN A 143 13.35 12.71 -21.33
C GLN A 143 12.62 13.68 -22.27
N ARG A 144 11.95 14.71 -21.75
CA ARG A 144 11.24 15.68 -22.60
C ARG A 144 12.19 16.53 -23.45
N ALA A 145 13.30 16.97 -22.86
CA ALA A 145 14.34 17.73 -23.55
C ALA A 145 14.98 16.93 -24.69
N SER A 146 15.15 15.61 -24.53
CA SER A 146 15.63 14.73 -25.61
C SER A 146 14.72 14.70 -26.83
N HIS A 147 13.44 15.02 -26.66
CA HIS A 147 12.44 15.19 -27.72
C HIS A 147 12.23 16.66 -28.12
N GLY A 148 13.08 17.59 -27.67
CA GLY A 148 12.98 19.01 -27.97
C GLY A 148 11.80 19.72 -27.30
N ARG A 149 11.25 19.17 -26.22
CA ARG A 149 10.04 19.68 -25.55
C ARG A 149 10.39 20.27 -24.19
N PRO A 150 9.96 21.50 -23.88
CA PRO A 150 10.12 22.05 -22.54
C PRO A 150 9.17 21.38 -21.54
N THR A 151 9.49 21.50 -20.26
CA THR A 151 8.66 21.06 -19.14
C THR A 151 8.26 22.28 -18.32
N ASP A 152 6.97 22.44 -18.06
CA ASP A 152 6.44 23.48 -17.17
C ASP A 152 5.79 22.81 -15.96
N TRP A 153 6.29 23.09 -14.76
CA TRP A 153 5.84 22.46 -13.52
C TRP A 153 4.76 23.29 -12.82
N ASN A 154 3.59 22.70 -12.62
CA ASN A 154 2.52 23.34 -11.86
C ASN A 154 2.72 23.14 -10.34
N ARG A 155 3.48 24.04 -9.71
CA ARG A 155 3.81 23.98 -8.27
C ARG A 155 2.57 23.98 -7.36
N ALA A 156 1.54 24.74 -7.71
CA ALA A 156 0.31 24.80 -6.92
C ALA A 156 -0.45 23.47 -6.93
N ALA A 157 -0.43 22.75 -8.06
CA ALA A 157 -0.97 21.41 -8.18
C ALA A 157 -0.12 20.38 -7.44
N SER A 158 1.21 20.45 -7.54
CA SER A 158 2.13 19.58 -6.80
C SER A 158 1.84 19.58 -5.29
N VAL A 159 1.69 20.75 -4.66
CA VAL A 159 1.44 20.85 -3.21
C VAL A 159 0.14 20.14 -2.79
N LYS A 160 -0.95 20.29 -3.56
CA LYS A 160 -2.22 19.66 -3.21
C LYS A 160 -2.22 18.16 -3.49
N LEU A 161 -1.64 17.72 -4.61
CA LEU A 161 -1.53 16.29 -4.91
C LEU A 161 -0.62 15.59 -3.91
N LYS A 162 0.45 16.24 -3.43
CA LYS A 162 1.27 15.73 -2.32
C LYS A 162 0.47 15.52 -1.04
N SER A 163 -0.42 16.45 -0.71
CA SER A 163 -1.33 16.29 0.44
C SER A 163 -2.28 15.09 0.25
N LEU A 164 -2.70 14.82 -0.99
CA LEU A 164 -3.52 13.67 -1.33
C LEU A 164 -2.74 12.35 -1.24
N LEU A 165 -1.47 12.32 -1.65
CA LEU A 165 -0.62 11.13 -1.49
C LEU A 165 -0.50 10.69 -0.03
N LYS A 166 -0.39 11.64 0.90
CA LYS A 166 -0.43 11.33 2.33
C LYS A 166 -1.74 10.64 2.74
N ARG A 167 -2.88 11.12 2.22
CA ARG A 167 -4.19 10.50 2.48
C ARG A 167 -4.27 9.08 1.89
N PHE A 168 -3.68 8.83 0.73
CA PHE A 168 -3.62 7.48 0.15
C PHE A 168 -2.82 6.50 1.01
N GLU A 169 -1.71 6.96 1.61
CA GLU A 169 -0.96 6.13 2.57
C GLU A 169 -1.79 5.82 3.83
N GLU A 170 -2.48 6.83 4.39
CA GLU A 170 -3.35 6.65 5.56
C GLU A 170 -4.49 5.66 5.31
N GLU A 171 -5.02 5.65 4.08
CA GLU A 171 -6.01 4.66 3.65
C GLU A 171 -5.38 3.29 3.48
N ALA A 172 -4.26 3.20 2.76
CA ALA A 172 -3.58 1.95 2.45
C ALA A 172 -3.12 1.20 3.71
N ASN A 173 -2.62 1.92 4.71
CA ASN A 173 -2.19 1.33 5.98
C ASN A 173 -3.35 1.17 6.99
N GLY A 174 -4.57 1.59 6.62
CA GLY A 174 -5.78 1.44 7.41
C GLY A 174 -5.85 2.35 8.65
N THR A 175 -5.08 3.44 8.67
CA THR A 175 -5.13 4.46 9.74
C THR A 175 -6.37 5.34 9.59
N ARG A 176 -6.71 5.73 8.37
CA ARG A 176 -7.87 6.59 8.10
C ARG A 176 -8.48 6.27 6.73
N PRO A 177 -9.79 5.97 6.65
CA PRO A 177 -10.44 5.77 5.36
C PRO A 177 -10.45 7.06 4.52
N LEU A 178 -10.32 6.93 3.21
CA LEU A 178 -10.52 8.03 2.27
C LEU A 178 -11.88 7.86 1.60
N LEU A 179 -12.84 8.72 1.97
CA LEU A 179 -14.17 8.69 1.36
C LEU A 179 -14.10 9.26 -0.06
N GLU A 180 -14.95 8.76 -0.96
CA GLU A 180 -15.02 9.24 -2.34
C GLU A 180 -15.27 10.76 -2.41
N ALA A 181 -16.11 11.28 -1.51
CA ALA A 181 -16.38 12.72 -1.41
C ALA A 181 -15.13 13.54 -1.04
N ASP A 182 -14.30 13.05 -0.11
CA ASP A 182 -13.03 13.70 0.26
C ASP A 182 -12.07 13.71 -0.93
N HIS A 183 -11.98 12.59 -1.66
CA HIS A 183 -11.13 12.47 -2.84
C HIS A 183 -11.59 13.42 -3.95
N ARG A 184 -12.89 13.48 -4.25
CA ARG A 184 -13.45 14.39 -5.25
C ARG A 184 -13.20 15.84 -4.87
N LEU A 185 -13.47 16.22 -3.62
CA LEU A 185 -13.27 17.58 -3.12
C LEU A 185 -11.80 18.02 -3.20
N ALA A 186 -10.85 17.10 -3.00
CA ALA A 186 -9.42 17.39 -3.18
C ALA A 186 -9.04 17.74 -4.64
N LEU A 187 -9.78 17.21 -5.61
CA LEU A 187 -9.52 17.38 -7.05
C LEU A 187 -10.42 18.42 -7.74
N GLU A 188 -11.58 18.76 -7.16
CA GLU A 188 -12.59 19.65 -7.75
C GLU A 188 -12.01 20.97 -8.27
N ARG A 189 -11.15 21.62 -7.48
CA ARG A 189 -10.55 22.91 -7.88
C ARG A 189 -9.61 22.78 -9.10
N PHE A 190 -8.97 21.63 -9.28
CA PHE A 190 -8.11 21.38 -10.44
C PHE A 190 -8.92 21.06 -11.68
N GLN A 191 -9.91 20.17 -11.53
CA GLN A 191 -10.77 19.76 -12.62
C GLN A 191 -11.61 20.91 -13.18
N ALA A 192 -11.88 21.95 -12.38
CA ALA A 192 -12.52 23.17 -12.86
C ALA A 192 -11.65 24.02 -13.82
N THR A 193 -10.32 23.93 -13.73
CA THR A 193 -9.39 24.79 -14.50
C THR A 193 -8.61 24.01 -15.56
N TYR A 194 -8.25 22.77 -15.25
CA TYR A 194 -7.37 21.94 -16.06
C TYR A 194 -8.07 20.65 -16.44
N ARG A 195 -7.83 20.22 -17.68
CA ARG A 195 -8.03 18.83 -18.08
C ARG A 195 -6.82 18.03 -17.59
N MET A 196 -7.03 17.19 -16.59
CA MET A 196 -5.96 16.41 -15.95
C MET A 196 -5.95 14.97 -16.46
N VAL A 197 -4.76 14.49 -16.84
CA VAL A 197 -4.51 13.06 -17.13
C VAL A 197 -3.30 12.63 -16.32
N GLY A 198 -3.51 11.71 -15.38
CA GLY A 198 -2.46 11.25 -14.47
C GLY A 198 -2.94 10.19 -13.51
N LEU A 199 -2.02 9.70 -12.70
CA LEU A 199 -2.29 8.68 -11.70
C LEU A 199 -1.32 8.75 -10.52
N PRO A 200 -1.76 8.32 -9.32
CA PRO A 200 -0.86 7.99 -8.24
C PRO A 200 -0.23 6.61 -8.45
N LEU A 201 1.05 6.49 -8.09
CA LEU A 201 1.81 5.25 -8.04
C LEU A 201 2.24 5.00 -6.60
N ASN A 202 2.11 3.77 -6.11
CA ASN A 202 2.67 3.32 -4.84
C ASN A 202 3.68 2.20 -5.08
N MET A 203 4.81 2.25 -4.36
CA MET A 203 5.83 1.21 -4.37
C MET A 203 6.66 1.25 -3.08
N THR A 204 7.26 0.12 -2.72
CA THR A 204 8.31 0.10 -1.69
C THR A 204 9.58 0.73 -2.26
N TYR A 205 10.14 1.69 -1.53
CA TYR A 205 11.43 2.26 -1.94
C TYR A 205 12.56 1.28 -1.61
N THR A 206 13.34 0.94 -2.64
CA THR A 206 14.48 0.02 -2.56
C THR A 206 15.69 0.63 -3.24
N ASP A 207 15.49 1.18 -4.43
CA ASP A 207 16.49 1.88 -5.22
C ASP A 207 15.82 2.90 -6.16
N THR A 208 16.61 3.79 -6.74
CA THR A 208 16.16 4.85 -7.63
C THR A 208 15.72 4.33 -9.00
N GLN A 209 16.38 3.30 -9.56
CA GLN A 209 16.12 2.86 -10.94
C GLN A 209 14.71 2.27 -11.16
N PRO A 210 14.20 1.38 -10.30
CA PRO A 210 12.83 0.84 -10.45
C PRO A 210 11.78 1.95 -10.46
N MET A 211 11.95 2.96 -9.62
CA MET A 211 11.05 4.10 -9.53
C MET A 211 11.04 4.93 -10.82
N ILE A 212 12.21 5.25 -11.39
CA ILE A 212 12.30 5.95 -12.68
C ILE A 212 11.61 5.15 -13.78
N ALA A 213 11.86 3.84 -13.84
CA ALA A 213 11.24 2.97 -14.84
C ALA A 213 9.70 2.99 -14.72
N ARG A 214 9.16 2.86 -13.51
CA ARG A 214 7.71 2.91 -13.22
C ARG A 214 7.07 4.24 -13.64
N VAL A 215 7.75 5.37 -13.42
CA VAL A 215 7.26 6.69 -13.86
C VAL A 215 7.31 6.79 -15.39
N LYS A 216 8.37 6.28 -16.04
CA LYS A 216 8.47 6.26 -17.51
C LYS A 216 7.38 5.41 -18.15
N GLU A 217 7.05 4.25 -17.58
CA GLU A 217 5.97 3.37 -18.07
C GLU A 217 4.60 4.06 -18.16
N THR A 218 4.38 5.14 -17.40
CA THR A 218 3.13 5.92 -17.49
C THR A 218 2.97 6.69 -18.79
N ASN A 219 4.06 6.93 -19.52
CA ASN A 219 4.11 7.76 -20.73
C ASN A 219 3.54 9.19 -20.56
N ILE A 220 3.39 9.69 -19.34
CA ILE A 220 2.84 11.04 -19.13
C ILE A 220 3.79 12.11 -19.68
N PHE A 221 5.10 11.85 -19.66
CA PHE A 221 6.10 12.75 -20.23
C PHE A 221 5.94 12.99 -21.73
N SER A 222 5.28 12.10 -22.49
CA SER A 222 5.01 12.30 -23.92
C SER A 222 3.77 13.14 -24.19
N SER A 223 3.03 13.56 -23.15
CA SER A 223 1.82 14.38 -23.33
C SER A 223 2.14 15.73 -23.99
N GLU A 224 1.23 16.15 -24.86
CA GLU A 224 1.30 17.39 -25.64
C GLU A 224 -0.04 18.11 -25.61
N GLY A 225 0.01 19.44 -25.67
CA GLY A 225 -1.18 20.29 -25.68
C GLY A 225 -0.81 21.77 -25.53
N PRO A 226 -1.74 22.69 -25.86
CA PRO A 226 -1.55 24.12 -25.66
C PRO A 226 -1.36 24.42 -24.16
N LYS A 227 -0.27 25.11 -23.83
CA LYS A 227 0.10 25.49 -22.45
C LYS A 227 0.03 24.30 -21.47
N ILE A 228 0.48 23.12 -21.92
CA ILE A 228 0.51 21.93 -21.07
C ILE A 228 1.50 22.12 -19.92
N GLN A 229 1.06 21.77 -18.72
CA GLN A 229 1.87 21.76 -17.51
C GLN A 229 1.91 20.34 -16.94
N PHE A 230 2.87 20.09 -16.06
CA PHE A 230 3.08 18.80 -15.45
C PHE A 230 3.08 18.89 -13.93
N VAL A 231 2.74 17.78 -13.31
CA VAL A 231 2.92 17.56 -11.88
C VAL A 231 3.69 16.27 -11.71
N LEU A 232 4.78 16.35 -10.96
CA LEU A 232 5.49 15.20 -10.43
C LEU A 232 5.86 15.54 -8.99
N THR A 233 5.19 14.88 -8.05
CA THR A 233 5.48 15.04 -6.62
C THR A 233 5.55 13.70 -5.93
N ALA A 234 6.43 13.61 -4.94
CA ALA A 234 6.63 12.42 -4.14
C ALA A 234 6.23 12.65 -2.68
N TYR A 235 5.69 11.60 -2.07
CA TYR A 235 5.50 11.49 -0.63
C TYR A 235 6.13 10.19 -0.14
N VAL A 236 7.03 10.30 0.85
CA VAL A 236 7.67 9.14 1.47
C VAL A 236 7.10 8.94 2.86
N HIS A 237 6.49 7.79 3.10
CA HIS A 237 6.09 7.37 4.44
C HIS A 237 7.14 6.45 5.05
N ALA A 238 7.58 6.78 6.27
CA ALA A 238 8.60 6.02 6.99
C ALA A 238 7.97 5.03 7.97
N TYR A 239 8.26 3.76 7.75
CA TYR A 239 8.05 2.68 8.70
C TYR A 239 9.33 2.43 9.51
N PRO A 240 9.24 1.74 10.67
CA PRO A 240 10.41 1.43 11.46
C PRO A 240 11.48 0.64 10.70
N ASN A 241 12.74 0.81 11.12
CA ASN A 241 13.93 0.20 10.54
C ASN A 241 14.18 0.62 9.08
N ASN A 242 13.90 1.87 8.72
CA ASN A 242 14.18 2.45 7.39
C ASN A 242 13.47 1.73 6.26
N VAL A 243 12.25 1.27 6.52
CA VAL A 243 11.35 0.76 5.49
C VAL A 243 10.50 1.94 5.02
N PHE A 244 10.41 2.15 3.71
CA PHE A 244 9.76 3.33 3.15
C PHE A 244 8.69 2.94 2.13
N SER A 245 7.48 3.48 2.30
CA SER A 245 6.43 3.47 1.27
C SER A 245 6.52 4.76 0.48
N LEU A 246 6.80 4.64 -0.82
CA LEU A 246 6.91 5.76 -1.74
C LEU A 246 5.61 5.88 -2.53
N TRP A 247 5.03 7.08 -2.46
CA TRP A 247 3.95 7.52 -3.32
C TRP A 247 4.47 8.56 -4.30
N VAL A 248 4.12 8.42 -5.58
CA VAL A 248 4.42 9.41 -6.63
C VAL A 248 3.14 9.75 -7.34
N TYR A 249 2.81 11.04 -7.44
CA TYR A 249 1.74 11.50 -8.32
C TYR A 249 2.40 12.07 -9.58
N VAL A 250 2.06 11.52 -10.73
CA VAL A 250 2.49 12.03 -12.03
C VAL A 250 1.26 12.36 -12.88
N ALA A 251 1.22 13.58 -13.43
CA ALA A 251 0.09 14.05 -14.22
C ALA A 251 0.50 15.10 -15.25
N SER A 252 -0.25 15.17 -16.33
CA SER A 252 -0.30 16.29 -17.26
C SER A 252 -1.57 17.10 -17.05
N LEU A 253 -1.46 18.42 -17.21
CA LEU A 253 -2.51 19.40 -17.00
C LEU A 253 -2.59 20.30 -18.23
N GLU A 254 -3.71 20.26 -18.93
CA GLU A 254 -3.98 21.18 -20.04
C GLU A 254 -4.94 22.28 -19.55
N ASP A 255 -4.52 23.54 -19.68
CA ASP A 255 -5.34 24.69 -19.25
C ASP A 255 -6.53 24.88 -20.18
N MET A 256 -7.74 24.62 -19.67
CA MET A 256 -8.97 24.71 -20.47
C MET A 256 -9.28 26.16 -20.89
N ARG A 257 -8.71 27.17 -20.21
CA ARG A 257 -8.87 28.58 -20.58
C ARG A 257 -8.09 28.94 -21.85
N ALA A 258 -7.05 28.17 -22.17
CA ALA A 258 -6.22 28.41 -23.35
C ALA A 258 -6.95 28.09 -24.67
N GLY A 259 -7.84 27.09 -24.66
CA GLY A 259 -8.64 26.71 -25.84
C GLY A 259 -9.74 27.72 -26.20
N SER A 260 -10.23 28.49 -25.24
CA SER A 260 -11.29 29.49 -25.45
C SER A 260 -10.83 30.73 -26.21
N GLN A 261 -9.52 31.02 -26.26
CA GLN A 261 -8.96 32.17 -26.97
C GLN A 261 -8.61 31.87 -28.44
N ALA A 262 -8.62 30.60 -28.86
CA ALA A 262 -8.21 30.18 -30.21
C ALA A 262 -9.37 30.13 -31.25
N LYS A 263 -10.57 30.61 -30.90
CA LYS A 263 -11.76 30.64 -31.79
C LYS A 263 -12.18 32.06 -32.22
N ILE A 264 -11.22 32.95 -32.38
CA ILE A 264 -11.46 34.27 -32.99
C ILE A 264 -10.47 34.43 -34.16
N GLU A 265 -10.77 33.75 -35.27
CA GLU A 265 -10.38 34.13 -36.62
C GLU A 265 -11.54 33.79 -37.56
#